data_AF-A0A382KVU2-F1
#
_entry.id   AF-A0A382KVU2-F1
#
_cell.length_a   1.000
_cell.length_b   1.000
_cell.length_c   1.000
_cell.angle_alpha   90.00
_cell.angle_beta   90.00
_cell.angle_gamma   90.00
#
_symmetry.space_group_name_H-M   'P 1'
#
loop_
_entity.id
_entity.type
_entity.pdbx_description
1 polymer ?
#
loop_
_entity_poly.entity_id
_entity_poly.type
_entity_poly.pdbx_seq_one_letter_code
_entity_poly.pdbx_strand_id
1 'polypeptide(L)' 'MKNLWDQKTASGLEKKPLQLRVFSSQLLGFDSDLVLHGGGNTSVKLRETNIFGEEEDILYVKGSGRNLATID' A
#
# COMPACT_ATOMS: atom_id res chain seq x y z
N MET A 1 1.22 20.26 -6.82
CA MET A 1 1.40 18.92 -6.23
C MET A 1 2.87 18.73 -5.87
N LYS A 2 3.16 18.32 -4.63
CA LYS A 2 4.52 18.07 -4.13
C LYS A 2 4.74 16.55 -4.08
N ASN A 3 5.88 16.07 -4.57
CA ASN A 3 6.24 14.66 -4.40
C ASN A 3 6.70 14.43 -2.94
N LEU A 4 6.01 13.55 -2.23
CA LEU A 4 6.30 13.18 -0.83
C LEU A 4 7.13 11.91 -0.71
N TRP A 5 7.57 11.31 -1.82
CA TRP A 5 8.37 10.09 -1.82
C TRP A 5 9.74 10.31 -1.17
N ASP A 6 9.99 9.60 -0.08
CA ASP A 6 11.31 9.53 0.55
C ASP A 6 12.04 8.25 0.12
N GLN A 7 13.10 8.42 -0.68
CA GLN A 7 13.87 7.31 -1.21
C GLN A 7 14.54 6.48 -0.11
N LYS A 8 14.95 7.11 1.00
CA LYS A 8 15.61 6.41 2.11
C LYS A 8 14.65 5.44 2.79
N THR A 9 13.44 5.90 3.13
CA THR A 9 12.37 5.06 3.69
C THR A 9 12.00 3.94 2.73
N ALA A 10 11.79 4.26 1.44
CA ALA A 10 11.41 3.28 0.44
C ALA A 10 12.43 2.15 0.27
N SER A 11 13.73 2.49 0.21
CA SER A 11 14.80 1.49 0.12
C SER A 11 14.87 0.57 1.35
N GLY A 12 14.48 1.05 2.54
CA GLY A 12 14.34 0.21 3.73
C GLY A 12 13.20 -0.81 3.67
N LEU A 13 12.24 -0.62 2.75
CA LEU A 13 11.05 -1.45 2.56
C LEU A 13 11.08 -2.28 1.27
N GLU A 14 12.14 -2.20 0.46
CA GLU A 14 12.19 -2.83 -0.87
C GLU A 14 11.91 -4.34 -0.85
N LYS A 15 12.41 -5.05 0.17
CA LYS A 15 12.18 -6.50 0.38
C LYS A 15 10.85 -6.82 1.08
N LYS A 16 10.03 -5.80 1.33
CA LYS A 16 8.78 -5.84 2.10
C LYS A 16 7.68 -5.17 1.28
N PRO A 17 7.30 -5.76 0.14
CA PRO A 17 6.46 -5.08 -0.87
C PRO A 17 5.07 -4.72 -0.36
N LEU A 18 4.50 -5.49 0.58
CA LEU A 18 3.23 -5.13 1.23
C LEU A 18 3.39 -3.85 2.08
N GLN A 19 4.43 -3.78 2.91
CA GLN A 19 4.74 -2.58 3.71
C GLN A 19 5.13 -1.39 2.83
N LEU A 20 5.87 -1.60 1.74
CA LEU A 20 6.15 -0.57 0.74
C LEU A 20 4.85 -0.05 0.13
N ARG A 21 3.87 -0.93 -0.12
CA ARG A 21 2.56 -0.53 -0.62
C ARG A 21 1.77 0.27 0.41
N VAL A 22 1.81 -0.10 1.68
CA VAL A 22 1.21 0.67 2.78
C VAL A 22 1.82 2.07 2.86
N PHE A 23 3.14 2.18 2.94
CA PHE A 23 3.87 3.47 2.99
C PHE A 23 3.43 4.41 1.86
N SER A 24 3.43 3.90 0.64
CA SER A 24 3.08 4.68 -0.54
C SER A 24 1.58 4.95 -0.69
N SER A 25 0.71 4.15 -0.07
CA SER A 25 -0.72 4.48 0.09
C SER A 25 -0.90 5.66 1.01
N GLN A 26 -0.16 5.71 2.13
CA GLN A 26 -0.20 6.81 3.09
C GLN A 26 0.26 8.12 2.46
N LEU A 27 1.31 8.10 1.62
CA LEU A 27 1.74 9.30 0.88
C LEU A 27 0.62 9.91 0.02
N LEU A 28 -0.21 9.08 -0.62
CA LEU A 28 -1.37 9.54 -1.38
C LEU A 28 -2.49 10.04 -0.46
N GLY A 29 -2.73 9.34 0.65
CA GLY A 29 -3.77 9.72 1.62
C GLY A 29 -3.47 10.99 2.41
N PHE A 30 -2.19 11.41 2.51
CA PHE A 30 -1.81 12.67 3.15
C PHE A 30 -2.07 13.91 2.28
N ASP A 31 -2.33 13.74 0.98
CA ASP A 31 -2.68 14.83 0.08
C ASP A 31 -4.19 14.84 -0.18
N SER A 32 -4.91 15.76 0.45
CA SER A 32 -6.36 15.91 0.31
C SER A 32 -6.80 16.31 -1.10
N ASP A 33 -5.88 16.87 -1.91
CA ASP A 33 -6.17 17.19 -3.32
C ASP A 33 -6.17 15.91 -4.19
N LEU A 34 -5.56 14.82 -3.71
CA LEU A 34 -5.54 13.51 -4.37
C LEU A 34 -6.67 12.60 -3.88
N VAL A 35 -6.86 12.52 -2.55
CA VAL A 35 -7.78 11.54 -1.94
C VAL A 35 -8.53 12.19 -0.79
N LEU A 36 -9.86 12.24 -0.92
CA LEU A 36 -10.76 12.63 0.16
C LEU A 36 -10.94 11.49 1.17
N HIS A 37 -11.31 11.84 2.41
CA HIS A 37 -11.52 10.87 3.48
C HIS A 37 -12.40 9.68 3.07
N GLY A 38 -11.87 8.47 3.27
CA GLY A 38 -12.56 7.21 2.93
C GLY A 38 -12.47 6.80 1.46
N GLY A 39 -11.99 7.68 0.58
CA GLY A 39 -11.75 7.39 -0.84
C GLY A 39 -10.42 6.69 -1.12
N GLY A 40 -10.21 6.39 -2.39
CA GLY A 40 -8.96 5.82 -2.90
C GLY A 40 -8.78 4.32 -2.61
N ASN A 41 -8.04 3.67 -3.52
CA ASN A 41 -7.64 2.27 -3.42
C ASN A 41 -6.19 2.11 -3.89
N THR A 42 -5.50 1.16 -3.29
CA THR A 42 -4.16 0.73 -3.68
C THR A 42 -4.09 -0.78 -3.62
N SER A 43 -3.19 -1.35 -4.43
CA SER A 43 -2.98 -2.79 -4.44
C SER A 43 -1.54 -3.16 -4.78
N VAL A 44 -1.14 -4.37 -4.40
CA VAL A 44 0.14 -4.99 -4.77
C VAL A 44 -0.08 -6.47 -5.08
N LYS A 45 0.61 -6.98 -6.11
CA LYS A 45 0.60 -8.40 -6.47
C LYS A 45 1.82 -9.07 -5.85
N LEU A 46 1.61 -10.17 -5.15
CA LEU A 46 2.65 -10.95 -4.49
C LEU A 46 2.46 -12.42 -4.82
N ARG A 47 3.56 -13.16 -4.88
CA ARG A 47 3.51 -14.62 -4.93
C ARG A 47 3.74 -15.15 -3.52
N GLU A 48 2.75 -15.84 -2.97
CA GLU A 48 2.77 -16.31 -1.59
C GLU A 48 2.16 -17.70 -1.47
N THR A 49 2.58 -18.42 -0.44
CA THR A 49 1.98 -19.69 -0.04
C THR A 49 0.65 -19.41 0.66
N ASN A 50 -0.45 -19.94 0.13
CA ASN A 50 -1.78 -19.82 0.73
C ASN A 50 -1.90 -20.68 2.01
N ILE A 51 -3.05 -20.60 2.70
CA ILE A 51 -3.31 -21.38 3.92
C ILE A 51 -3.35 -22.90 3.72
N PHE A 52 -3.40 -23.36 2.48
CA PHE A 52 -3.39 -24.77 2.08
C PHE A 52 -1.99 -25.27 1.68
N GLY A 53 -0.98 -24.39 1.67
CA GLY A 53 0.39 -24.75 1.30
C GLY A 53 0.71 -24.61 -0.18
N GLU A 54 -0.15 -23.94 -0.96
CA GLU A 54 -0.01 -23.80 -2.41
C GLU A 54 0.53 -22.41 -2.79
N GLU A 55 1.42 -22.34 -3.78
CA GLU A 55 1.96 -21.08 -4.29
C GLU A 55 0.98 -20.41 -5.25
N GLU A 56 0.54 -19.19 -4.92
CA GLU A 56 -0.44 -18.44 -5.70
C GLU A 56 0.00 -16.98 -5.95
N ASP A 57 -0.46 -16.41 -7.05
CA ASP A 57 -0.34 -14.97 -7.30
C ASP A 57 -1.54 -14.24 -6.65
N ILE A 58 -1.29 -13.56 -5.53
CA ILE A 58 -2.29 -12.87 -4.71
C ILE A 58 -2.28 -11.38 -5.00
N LEU A 59 -3.47 -10.79 -5.23
CA LEU A 59 -3.67 -9.35 -5.28
C LEU A 59 -4.14 -8.84 -3.91
N TYR A 60 -3.23 -8.22 -3.17
CA TYR A 60 -3.58 -7.49 -1.95
C TYR A 60 -4.21 -6.16 -2.32
N VAL A 61 -5.48 -5.97 -1.98
CA VAL A 61 -6.23 -4.72 -2.17
C VAL A 61 -6.52 -4.11 -0.81
N LYS A 62 -6.37 -2.80 -0.69
CA LYS A 62 -6.81 -2.05 0.49
C LYS A 62 -8.24 -2.45 0.90
N GLY A 63 -8.42 -2.78 2.18
CA GLY A 63 -9.72 -3.19 2.72
C GLY A 63 -10.76 -2.06 2.75
N SER A 64 -12.03 -2.43 2.67
CA SER A 64 -13.16 -1.49 2.77
C SER A 64 -13.16 -0.72 4.09
N GLY A 65 -13.61 0.54 4.05
CA GLY A 65 -13.71 1.41 5.23
C GLY A 65 -12.38 1.94 5.79
N ARG A 66 -11.22 1.54 5.23
CA ARG A 66 -9.91 2.09 5.63
C ARG A 66 -9.61 3.41 4.92
N ASN A 67 -8.90 4.31 5.60
CA ASN A 67 -8.36 5.52 4.98
C ASN A 67 -6.93 5.23 4.51
N LEU A 68 -6.56 5.64 3.29
CA LEU A 68 -5.20 5.45 2.77
C LEU A 68 -4.14 6.10 3.68
N ALA A 69 -4.45 7.23 4.31
CA ALA A 69 -3.55 7.94 5.21
C ALA A 69 -3.18 7.16 6.49
N THR A 70 -3.98 6.16 6.86
CA THR A 70 -3.86 5.46 8.16
C THR A 70 -4.01 3.94 8.04
N ILE A 71 -3.84 3.38 6.85
CA ILE A 71 -3.90 1.93 6.63
C ILE A 71 -2.65 1.25 7.20
N ASP A 72 -2.85 0.05 7.73
CA ASP A 72 -1.88 -0.85 8.35
C ASP A 72 -1.68 -2.17 7.57
#